data_AF-A0A8J6KHP7-F1
#
_entry.id   AF-A0A8J6KHP7-F1
#
_cell.length_a   1.000
_cell.length_b   1.000
_cell.length_c   1.000
_cell.angle_alpha   90.00
_cell.angle_beta   90.00
_cell.angle_gamma   90.00
#
_symmetry.space_group_name_H-M   'P 1'
#
loop_
_entity.id
_entity.type
_entity.pdbx_description
1 polymer ?
#
loop_
_entity_poly.entity_id
_entity_poly.type
_entity_poly.pdbx_seq_one_letter_code
_entity_poly.pdbx_strand_id
1 'polypeptide(L)' 'MEVQDANAALLSNFEVFQLLTDLKAQQRDGRKNKNSVGQQNLNTIMYETLKYLSNSPCQRQNPEMVKEFLTALKDHKLTK' A
#
# COMPACT_ATOMS: atom_id res chain seq x y z
N MET A 1 19.64 10.86 -7.82
CA MET A 1 18.99 9.55 -7.65
C MET A 1 18.99 8.88 -9.01
N GLU A 2 19.66 7.74 -9.13
CA GLU A 2 19.66 6.92 -10.35
C GLU A 2 18.75 5.71 -10.12
N VAL A 3 17.97 5.35 -11.14
CA VAL A 3 17.02 4.23 -11.08
C VAL A 3 17.72 2.96 -11.59
N GLN A 4 17.78 1.92 -10.75
CA GLN A 4 18.38 0.63 -11.13
C GLN A 4 17.37 -0.30 -11.81
N ASP A 5 16.17 -0.41 -11.25
CA ASP A 5 15.07 -1.18 -11.82
C ASP A 5 13.77 -0.41 -11.58
N ALA A 6 13.08 -0.04 -12.66
CA ALA A 6 11.82 0.70 -12.59
C ALA A 6 10.63 -0.19 -12.21
N ASN A 7 10.70 -1.50 -12.44
CA ASN A 7 9.58 -2.43 -12.32
C ASN A 7 9.94 -3.65 -11.45
N ALA A 8 10.57 -3.40 -10.31
CA ALA A 8 11.10 -4.45 -9.44
C ALA A 8 10.04 -5.40 -8.86
N ALA A 9 8.79 -4.94 -8.69
CA ALA A 9 7.73 -5.73 -8.10
C ALA A 9 6.32 -5.29 -8.54
N LEU A 10 5.38 -6.24 -8.48
CA LEU A 10 3.94 -5.96 -8.49
C LEU A 10 3.44 -5.99 -7.06
N LEU A 11 2.70 -4.96 -6.66
CA LEU A 11 2.11 -4.84 -5.33
C LEU A 11 0.60 -4.86 -5.46
N SER A 12 -0.05 -5.67 -4.64
CA SER A 12 -1.51 -5.69 -4.53
C SER A 12 -2.02 -4.45 -3.81
N ASN A 13 -3.27 -4.06 -4.11
CA ASN A 13 -3.95 -2.97 -3.41
C ASN A 13 -4.00 -3.21 -1.89
N PHE A 14 -4.11 -4.47 -1.46
CA PHE A 14 -4.08 -4.85 -0.04
C PHE A 14 -2.73 -4.52 0.61
N GLU A 15 -1.61 -4.90 -0.02
CA GLU A 15 -0.26 -4.64 0.53
C GLU A 15 0.00 -3.13 0.64
N VAL A 16 -0.40 -2.35 -0.35
CA VAL A 16 -0.28 -0.88 -0.31
C VAL A 16 -1.17 -0.31 0.80
N PHE A 17 -2.41 -0.80 0.94
CA PHE A 17 -3.34 -0.35 1.97
C PHE A 17 -2.81 -0.64 3.38
N GLN A 18 -2.29 -1.84 3.62
CA GLN A 18 -1.70 -2.25 4.88
C GLN A 18 -0.49 -1.37 5.22
N LEU A 19 0.45 -1.22 4.28
CA LEU A 19 1.65 -0.40 4.46
C LEU A 19 1.30 1.04 4.85
N LEU A 20 0.38 1.67 4.11
CA LEU A 20 -0.01 3.06 4.39
C LEU A 20 -0.74 3.20 5.74
N THR A 21 -1.49 2.18 6.15
CA THR A 21 -2.15 2.14 7.47
C THR A 21 -1.12 2.07 8.60
N ASP A 22 -0.11 1.22 8.45
CA ASP A 22 0.99 1.07 9.41
C ASP A 22 1.82 2.35 9.53
N LEU A 23 2.16 2.98 8.39
CA LEU A 23 2.85 4.27 8.38
C LEU A 23 2.05 5.37 9.07
N LYS A 24 0.72 5.40 8.87
CA LYS A 24 -0.17 6.36 9.54
C LYS A 24 -0.21 6.12 11.05
N ALA A 25 -0.14 4.87 11.52
CA ALA A 25 -0.06 4.54 12.93
C ALA A 25 1.28 5.05 13.53
N GLN A 26 2.41 4.74 12.89
CA GLN A 26 3.74 5.17 13.33
C GLN A 26 3.89 6.70 13.39
N GLN A 27 3.29 7.45 12.46
CA GLN A 27 3.31 8.91 12.46
C GLN A 27 2.56 9.54 13.64
N ARG A 28 1.61 8.83 14.26
CA ARG A 28 0.93 9.33 15.47
C ARG A 28 1.88 9.35 16.67
N ASP A 29 2.84 8.42 16.68
CA ASP A 29 3.81 8.25 17.76
C ASP A 29 5.05 9.15 17.56
N GLY A 30 5.44 9.42 16.30
CA GLY A 30 6.60 10.26 15.95
C GLY A 30 6.27 11.73 15.68
N ARG A 31 6.11 12.57 16.71
CA ARG A 31 5.85 14.03 16.56
C ARG A 31 7.09 14.88 16.29
N LYS A 32 7.83 14.68 15.20
CA LYS A 32 8.89 15.64 14.80
C LYS A 32 8.69 16.18 13.38
N ASN A 33 8.69 17.51 13.25
CA ASN A 33 8.68 18.32 12.03
C ASN A 33 7.44 18.23 11.11
N LYS A 34 6.26 18.59 11.63
CA LYS A 34 5.00 18.74 10.86
C LYS A 34 4.99 19.84 9.79
N ASN A 35 5.96 20.76 9.78
CA ASN A 35 5.84 22.04 9.07
C ASN A 35 6.65 22.13 7.76
N SER A 36 7.25 21.04 7.28
CA SER A 36 7.92 21.06 5.97
C SER A 36 6.91 20.83 4.84
N VAL A 37 7.10 21.53 3.71
CA VAL A 37 6.30 21.34 2.49
C VAL A 37 6.37 19.87 2.02
N GLY A 38 7.55 19.24 2.14
CA GLY A 38 7.72 17.82 1.81
C GLY A 38 6.83 16.90 2.66
N GLN A 39 6.70 17.17 3.97
CA GLN A 39 5.82 16.39 4.84
C GLN A 39 4.33 16.63 4.50
N GLN A 40 3.96 17.85 4.13
CA GLN A 40 2.59 18.15 3.68
C GLN A 40 2.24 17.38 2.40
N ASN A 41 3.13 17.40 1.40
CA ASN A 41 2.92 16.66 0.15
C ASN A 41 2.79 15.15 0.41
N LEU A 42 3.64 14.59 1.27
CA LEU A 42 3.56 13.19 1.67
C LEU A 42 2.25 12.87 2.37
N ASN A 43 1.80 13.71 3.31
CA ASN A 43 0.53 13.53 4.00
C ASN A 43 -0.66 13.55 3.04
N THR A 44 -0.65 14.47 2.06
CA THR A 44 -1.72 14.57 1.05
C THR A 44 -1.81 13.30 0.21
N ILE A 45 -0.70 12.81 -0.35
CA ILE A 45 -0.75 11.60 -1.19
C ILE A 45 -1.10 10.35 -0.38
N MET A 46 -0.61 10.24 0.87
CA MET A 46 -1.00 9.16 1.77
C MET A 46 -2.50 9.18 2.07
N TYR A 47 -3.06 10.36 2.35
CA TYR A 47 -4.48 10.52 2.67
C TYR A 47 -5.37 10.15 1.48
N GLU A 48 -5.11 10.72 0.30
CA GLU A 48 -5.93 10.44 -0.89
C GLU A 48 -5.84 8.96 -1.31
N THR A 49 -4.65 8.37 -1.25
CA THR A 49 -4.47 6.95 -1.58
C THR A 49 -5.19 6.05 -0.59
N LEU A 50 -5.06 6.29 0.72
CA LEU A 50 -5.79 5.53 1.74
C LEU A 50 -7.29 5.68 1.60
N LYS A 51 -7.78 6.90 1.33
CA LYS A 51 -9.21 7.19 1.13
C LYS A 51 -9.78 6.41 -0.06
N TYR A 52 -9.04 6.35 -1.16
CA TYR A 52 -9.44 5.55 -2.32
C TYR A 52 -9.47 4.05 -1.98
N LEU A 53 -8.37 3.53 -1.42
CA LEU A 53 -8.24 2.10 -1.11
C LEU A 53 -9.23 1.64 -0.03
N SER A 54 -9.57 2.49 0.95
CA SER A 54 -10.57 2.18 1.97
C SER A 54 -11.99 2.03 1.41
N ASN A 55 -12.27 2.60 0.24
CA ASN A 55 -13.55 2.41 -0.44
C ASN A 55 -13.58 1.19 -1.35
N SER A 56 -12.43 0.52 -1.53
CA SER A 56 -12.31 -0.67 -2.35
C SER A 56 -12.46 -1.95 -1.52
N PRO A 57 -12.77 -3.10 -2.15
CA PRO A 57 -12.89 -4.38 -1.44
C PRO A 57 -11.61 -4.86 -0.74
N CYS A 58 -10.44 -4.30 -1.07
CA CYS A 58 -9.17 -4.75 -0.49
C CYS A 58 -9.07 -4.48 1.01
N GLN A 59 -9.83 -3.53 1.55
CA GLN A 59 -9.87 -3.25 3.00
C GLN A 59 -10.29 -4.48 3.83
N ARG A 60 -11.07 -5.39 3.24
CA ARG A 60 -11.58 -6.59 3.93
C ARG A 60 -10.71 -7.82 3.73
N GLN A 61 -9.61 -7.68 2.97
CA GLN A 61 -8.68 -8.77 2.71
C GLN A 61 -7.68 -8.91 3.86
N ASN A 62 -7.03 -10.07 3.93
CA ASN A 62 -5.90 -10.35 4.81
C ASN A 62 -4.82 -11.12 4.01
N PRO A 63 -3.60 -11.29 4.57
CA PRO A 63 -2.51 -11.96 3.87
C PRO A 63 -2.86 -13.39 3.44
N GLU A 64 -3.63 -14.11 4.25
CA GLU A 64 -4.06 -15.49 4.00
C GLU A 64 -4.97 -15.57 2.78
N MET A 65 -5.97 -14.69 2.67
CA MET A 65 -6.90 -14.63 1.53
C MET A 65 -6.17 -14.38 0.21
N VAL A 66 -5.18 -13.49 0.21
CA VAL A 66 -4.37 -13.21 -1.00
C VAL A 66 -3.54 -14.44 -1.39
N LYS A 67 -2.92 -15.10 -0.40
CA LYS A 67 -2.12 -16.30 -0.63
C LYS A 67 -2.95 -17.47 -1.15
N GLU A 68 -4.12 -17.70 -0.55
CA GLU A 68 -5.07 -18.74 -0.96
C GLU A 68 -5.58 -18.49 -2.37
N PHE A 69 -5.95 -17.24 -2.69
CA PHE A 69 -6.38 -16.84 -4.03
C PHE A 69 -5.30 -17.13 -5.09
N LEU A 70 -4.06 -16.72 -4.84
CA LEU A 70 -2.95 -16.99 -5.76
C LEU A 70 -2.66 -18.49 -5.90
N THR A 71 -2.81 -19.25 -4.83
CA THR A 71 -2.62 -20.71 -4.85
C THR A 71 -3.72 -21.39 -5.67
N ALA A 72 -4.98 -21.00 -5.47
CA ALA A 72 -6.11 -21.54 -6.19
C ALA A 72 -6.06 -21.18 -7.69
N LEU A 73 -5.59 -19.98 -8.04
CA LEU A 73 -5.46 -19.56 -9.43
C LEU A 73 -4.22 -20.11 -10.15
N LYS A 74 -3.26 -20.68 -9.43
CA LYS A 74 -1.98 -21.14 -10.00
C LYS A 74 -2.14 -22.16 -11.14
N ASP A 75 -3.13 -23.04 -11.01
CA ASP A 75 -3.39 -24.09 -12.01
C ASP A 75 -4.20 -23.58 -13.20
N HIS A 76 -4.73 -22.36 -13.09
CA HIS A 76 -5.38 -21.65 -14.19
C HIS A 76 -4.33 -20.83 -14.94
N LYS A 77 -4.29 -20.94 -16.28
CA LYS A 77 -3.32 -20.26 -17.15
C LYS A 77 -3.62 -18.76 -17.29
N LEU A 78 -3.63 -18.05 -16.17
CA LEU A 78 -3.89 -16.62 -16.08
C LEU A 78 -2.55 -15.86 -16.10
N THR A 79 -2.57 -14.64 -16.63
CA THR A 79 -1.41 -13.75 -16.57
C THR A 79 -1.30 -13.12 -15.18
N LYS A 80 -0.12 -12.58 -14.89
CA LYS A 80 0.06 -11.66 -13.77
C LYS A 80 -0.73 -10.37 -14.00
#